data_AF-A0A383D8C1-F1
#
_entry.id   AF-A0A383D8C1-F1
#
_cell.length_a   1.000
_cell.length_b   1.000
_cell.length_c   1.000
_cell.angle_alpha   90.00
_cell.angle_beta   90.00
_cell.angle_gamma   90.00
#
_symmetry.space_group_name_H-M   'P 1'
#
loop_
_entity.id
_entity.type
_entity.pdbx_description
1 polymer ?
#
loop_
_entity_poly.entity_id
_entity_poly.type
_entity_poly.pdbx_seq_one_letter_code
_entity_poly.pdbx_strand_id
1 'polypeptide(L)'
;DGIISESVKHKEKVIIVYKNKAVSNKIRTVLLHQEKEPLSLPIINLNSKEKLHFSFDDLDGNIKDYYYTIIHCNANWTKSDLMQSEYIDGFTQEPITKYEFSFNTIQKYTHYEFTFPIENIKPTHSGNYIFKIFIAGRLDSAIIIKRFMVLDTKVNIQAEVKKATLVQDRNNKHEIDFTIKHPDLVITDPFSDIKVIVKQNNKEDNMIMDLKPLFVKNNELIYDYQYENTFWGNNEF
;
A
#
# COMPACT_ATOMS: atom_id res chain seq x y z
N ASP A 1 40.07 -40.80 15.47
CA ASP A 1 38.84 -40.97 14.67
C ASP A 1 37.65 -40.51 15.51
N GLY A 2 36.81 -39.54 15.19
CA GLY A 2 36.74 -38.50 14.18
C GLY A 2 35.60 -37.59 14.68
N ILE A 3 35.85 -36.28 14.80
CA ILE A 3 34.87 -35.31 15.29
C ILE A 3 33.85 -35.10 14.16
N ILE A 4 32.61 -35.53 14.35
CA ILE A 4 31.50 -35.21 13.46
C ILE A 4 31.04 -33.80 13.83
N SER A 5 31.54 -32.80 13.09
CA SER A 5 30.97 -31.46 13.10
C SER A 5 29.70 -31.47 12.25
N GLU A 6 28.53 -31.56 12.89
CA GLU A 6 27.26 -31.27 12.21
C GLU A 6 27.19 -29.77 11.91
N SER A 7 27.37 -29.42 10.64
CA SER A 7 27.14 -28.07 10.13
C SER A 7 25.64 -27.77 10.14
N VAL A 8 25.18 -27.00 11.13
CA VAL A 8 23.83 -26.43 11.15
C VAL A 8 23.72 -25.41 10.02
N LYS A 9 23.02 -25.76 8.94
CA LYS A 9 22.67 -24.82 7.87
C LYS A 9 21.56 -23.89 8.38
N HIS A 10 21.91 -22.66 8.74
CA HIS A 10 20.93 -21.59 8.89
C HIS A 10 20.28 -21.31 7.53
N LYS A 11 18.98 -21.61 7.39
CA LYS A 11 18.17 -21.10 6.28
C LYS A 11 18.04 -19.59 6.45
N GLU A 12 18.63 -18.82 5.54
CA GLU A 12 18.40 -17.39 5.43
C GLU A 12 16.89 -17.13 5.24
N LYS A 13 16.32 -16.30 6.12
CA LYS A 13 14.91 -15.92 6.06
C LYS A 13 14.74 -14.99 4.85
N VAL A 14 14.16 -15.51 3.76
CA VAL A 14 13.86 -14.72 2.57
C VAL A 14 12.86 -13.63 2.95
N ILE A 15 13.28 -12.36 2.87
CA ILE A 15 12.41 -11.21 3.12
C ILE A 15 11.60 -10.95 1.85
N ILE A 16 10.27 -11.13 1.95
CA ILE A 16 9.35 -10.87 0.84
C ILE A 16 8.79 -9.46 0.99
N VAL A 17 9.04 -8.61 -0.02
CA VAL A 17 8.41 -7.28 -0.16
C VAL A 17 7.24 -7.41 -1.13
N TYR A 18 6.01 -7.18 -0.65
CA TYR A 18 4.83 -7.28 -1.49
C TYR A 18 4.74 -6.12 -2.46
N LYS A 19 4.57 -6.39 -3.75
CA LYS A 19 4.34 -5.39 -4.80
C LYS A 19 2.99 -5.62 -5.46
N ASN A 20 2.39 -4.55 -6.00
CA ASN A 20 1.22 -4.67 -6.87
C ASN A 20 1.54 -5.61 -8.04
N LYS A 21 0.78 -6.68 -8.20
CA LYS A 21 1.02 -7.70 -9.22
C LYS A 21 -0.25 -8.47 -9.54
N ALA A 22 -0.51 -8.70 -10.83
CA ALA A 22 -1.35 -9.79 -11.31
C ALA A 22 -0.42 -10.90 -11.82
N VAL A 23 -0.56 -12.13 -11.30
CA VAL A 23 0.35 -13.24 -11.59
C VAL A 23 0.01 -13.93 -12.91
N SER A 24 -1.27 -13.96 -13.28
CA SER A 24 -1.74 -14.55 -14.54
C SER A 24 -1.91 -13.47 -15.61
N ASN A 25 -1.49 -13.76 -16.84
CA ASN A 25 -1.71 -12.90 -18.01
C ASN A 25 -3.19 -12.76 -18.41
N LYS A 26 -4.06 -13.62 -17.86
CA LYS A 26 -5.51 -13.60 -18.05
C LYS A 26 -6.23 -12.66 -17.09
N ILE A 27 -5.55 -12.17 -16.07
CA ILE A 27 -6.13 -11.22 -15.12
C ILE A 27 -5.76 -9.81 -15.57
N ARG A 28 -6.77 -8.99 -15.84
CA ARG A 28 -6.62 -7.64 -16.38
C ARG A 28 -7.44 -6.63 -15.56
N THR A 29 -7.18 -5.35 -15.84
CA THR A 29 -7.95 -4.23 -15.29
C THR A 29 -8.06 -4.27 -13.76
N VAL A 30 -6.96 -4.55 -13.06
CA VAL A 30 -6.98 -4.61 -11.59
C VAL A 30 -7.03 -3.19 -11.00
N LEU A 31 -8.22 -2.77 -10.61
CA LEU A 31 -8.51 -1.45 -10.06
C LEU A 31 -8.76 -1.52 -8.56
N LEU A 32 -8.33 -0.47 -7.87
CA LEU A 32 -8.61 -0.26 -6.46
C LEU A 32 -8.59 1.24 -6.16
N HIS A 33 -9.70 1.74 -5.66
CA HIS A 33 -9.91 3.15 -5.33
C HIS A 33 -10.99 3.24 -4.23
N GLN A 34 -11.22 4.42 -3.67
CA GLN A 34 -12.38 4.64 -2.81
C GLN A 34 -13.67 4.47 -3.62
N GLU A 35 -14.69 3.86 -3.02
CA GLU A 35 -15.95 3.49 -3.67
C GLU A 35 -16.64 4.67 -4.37
N LYS A 36 -16.52 5.88 -3.80
CA LYS A 36 -17.16 7.09 -4.31
C LYS A 36 -16.29 7.93 -5.24
N GLU A 37 -15.00 7.60 -5.35
CA GLU A 37 -14.01 8.41 -6.08
C GLU A 37 -13.09 7.51 -6.92
N PRO A 38 -13.45 7.20 -8.19
CA PRO A 38 -12.72 6.27 -9.04
C PRO A 38 -11.25 6.61 -9.31
N LEU A 39 -10.87 7.90 -9.19
CA LEU A 39 -9.52 8.39 -9.41
C LEU A 39 -8.70 8.51 -8.13
N SER A 40 -9.28 8.18 -6.97
CA SER A 40 -8.63 8.29 -5.68
C SER A 40 -7.57 7.22 -5.46
N LEU A 41 -6.67 7.49 -4.52
CA LEU A 41 -5.74 6.49 -4.02
C LEU A 41 -6.48 5.45 -3.16
N PRO A 42 -5.96 4.21 -3.07
CA PRO A 42 -6.56 3.15 -2.27
C PRO A 42 -6.25 3.35 -0.78
N ILE A 43 -6.83 4.39 -0.19
CA ILE A 43 -6.64 4.79 1.20
C ILE A 43 -8.01 4.99 1.82
N ILE A 44 -8.20 4.49 3.04
CA ILE A 44 -9.39 4.73 3.87
C ILE A 44 -8.99 5.10 5.29
N ASN A 45 -9.80 5.89 5.98
CA ASN A 45 -9.63 6.18 7.39
C ASN A 45 -10.12 5.03 8.27
N LEU A 46 -9.32 4.66 9.28
CA LEU A 46 -9.67 3.69 10.31
C LEU A 46 -10.93 4.15 11.05
N ASN A 47 -11.84 3.21 11.38
CA ASN A 47 -13.11 3.49 12.05
C ASN A 47 -14.03 4.50 11.33
N SER A 48 -13.86 4.68 10.02
CA SER A 48 -14.72 5.53 9.20
C SER A 48 -15.75 4.70 8.42
N LYS A 49 -16.63 5.40 7.68
CA LYS A 49 -17.58 4.79 6.73
C LYS A 49 -17.01 4.71 5.31
N GLU A 50 -15.76 5.11 5.11
CA GLU A 50 -15.10 5.03 3.81
C GLU A 50 -14.91 3.57 3.42
N LYS A 51 -15.05 3.31 2.12
CA LYS A 51 -14.87 1.98 1.55
C LYS A 51 -14.00 2.08 0.31
N LEU A 52 -13.26 1.02 0.08
CA LEU A 52 -12.59 0.72 -1.16
C LEU A 52 -13.51 -0.12 -2.05
N HIS A 53 -13.44 0.14 -3.35
CA HIS A 53 -13.98 -0.71 -4.40
C HIS A 53 -12.81 -1.38 -5.12
N PHE A 54 -12.82 -2.70 -5.15
CA PHE A 54 -11.83 -3.51 -5.84
C PHE A 54 -12.49 -4.21 -7.01
N SER A 55 -11.85 -4.20 -8.17
CA SER A 55 -12.34 -4.93 -9.34
C SER A 55 -11.23 -5.44 -10.24
N PHE A 56 -11.53 -6.48 -11.01
CA PHE A 56 -10.67 -7.06 -12.02
C PHE A 56 -11.44 -7.87 -13.05
N ASP A 57 -10.84 -8.09 -14.21
CA ASP A 57 -11.38 -8.92 -15.27
C ASP A 57 -10.59 -10.23 -15.40
N ASP A 58 -11.30 -11.35 -15.52
CA ASP A 58 -10.74 -12.65 -15.88
C ASP A 58 -11.08 -13.00 -17.33
N LEU A 59 -10.07 -13.01 -18.20
CA LEU A 59 -10.21 -13.25 -19.63
C LEU A 59 -10.52 -14.71 -20.00
N ASP A 60 -10.55 -15.65 -19.04
CA ASP A 60 -11.08 -17.00 -19.32
C ASP A 60 -12.59 -16.98 -19.60
N GLY A 61 -13.32 -15.97 -19.12
CA GLY A 61 -14.75 -15.81 -19.35
C GLY A 61 -15.63 -16.91 -18.74
N ASN A 62 -15.09 -17.68 -17.80
CA ASN A 62 -15.83 -18.63 -16.97
C ASN A 62 -15.93 -18.13 -15.53
N ILE A 63 -16.70 -18.84 -14.70
CA ILE A 63 -16.79 -18.56 -13.27
C ILE A 63 -15.73 -19.37 -12.52
N LYS A 64 -15.00 -18.70 -11.65
CA LYS A 64 -14.08 -19.30 -10.67
C LYS A 64 -14.41 -18.78 -9.27
N ASP A 65 -14.16 -19.64 -8.29
CA ASP A 65 -14.34 -19.33 -6.87
C ASP A 65 -13.13 -18.56 -6.34
N TYR A 66 -13.15 -17.24 -6.57
CA TYR A 66 -12.14 -16.34 -6.03
C TYR A 66 -12.43 -15.98 -4.57
N TYR A 67 -11.37 -15.92 -3.78
CA TYR A 67 -11.37 -15.46 -2.40
C TYR A 67 -10.35 -14.36 -2.22
N TYR A 68 -10.60 -13.48 -1.23
CA TYR A 68 -9.63 -12.49 -0.80
C TYR A 68 -9.35 -12.57 0.69
N THR A 69 -8.16 -12.13 1.06
CA THR A 69 -7.76 -11.85 2.45
C THR A 69 -6.96 -10.54 2.47
N ILE A 70 -6.80 -9.96 3.65
CA ILE A 70 -5.92 -8.80 3.86
C ILE A 70 -4.68 -9.22 4.67
N ILE A 71 -3.52 -8.69 4.28
CA ILE A 71 -2.26 -8.92 4.98
C ILE A 71 -1.68 -7.58 5.41
N HIS A 72 -1.54 -7.39 6.72
CA HIS A 72 -0.88 -6.22 7.30
C HIS A 72 0.63 -6.25 7.02
N CYS A 73 1.17 -5.09 6.71
CA CYS A 73 2.54 -4.90 6.25
C CYS A 73 3.23 -3.78 7.02
N ASN A 74 4.55 -3.88 7.15
CA ASN A 74 5.40 -2.82 7.66
C ASN A 74 5.51 -1.67 6.64
N ALA A 75 6.14 -0.56 7.05
CA ALA A 75 6.36 0.63 6.21
C ALA A 75 7.05 0.31 4.87
N ASN A 76 7.92 -0.71 4.84
CA ASN A 76 8.64 -1.17 3.66
C ASN A 76 7.90 -2.26 2.85
N TRP A 77 6.61 -2.49 3.12
CA TRP A 77 5.77 -3.49 2.46
C TRP A 77 6.18 -4.97 2.67
N THR A 78 6.98 -5.28 3.70
CA THR A 78 7.12 -6.65 4.17
C THR A 78 5.93 -7.04 5.03
N LYS A 79 5.58 -8.33 5.10
CA LYS A 79 4.59 -8.81 6.08
C LYS A 79 5.00 -8.37 7.50
N SER A 80 4.08 -7.83 8.28
CA SER A 80 4.31 -7.56 9.70
C SER A 80 4.33 -8.87 10.51
N ASP A 81 4.84 -8.79 11.74
CA ASP A 81 4.81 -9.93 12.66
C ASP A 81 3.44 -10.16 13.32
N LEU A 82 2.47 -9.27 13.09
CA LEU A 82 1.09 -9.41 13.58
C LEU A 82 0.41 -10.65 12.98
N MET A 83 -0.29 -11.39 13.84
CA MET A 83 -1.24 -12.43 13.48
C MET A 83 -2.51 -11.82 12.89
N GLN A 84 -3.18 -12.55 12.00
CA GLN A 84 -4.41 -12.07 11.33
C GLN A 84 -5.50 -11.65 12.32
N SER A 85 -5.66 -12.38 13.43
CA SER A 85 -6.64 -12.06 14.47
C SER A 85 -6.36 -10.76 15.23
N GLU A 86 -5.15 -10.21 15.14
CA GLU A 86 -4.82 -8.93 15.78
C GLU A 86 -5.32 -7.75 14.95
N TYR A 87 -5.29 -7.87 13.62
CA TYR A 87 -5.59 -6.76 12.71
C TYR A 87 -6.88 -6.93 11.88
N ILE A 88 -7.55 -8.09 11.97
CA ILE A 88 -8.83 -8.38 11.33
C ILE A 88 -9.89 -8.64 12.39
N ASP A 89 -10.97 -7.87 12.35
CA ASP A 89 -12.23 -8.18 13.03
C ASP A 89 -13.16 -8.92 12.04
N GLY A 90 -13.52 -10.16 12.39
CA GLY A 90 -14.30 -11.09 11.57
C GLY A 90 -13.52 -12.30 11.03
N PHE A 91 -13.86 -12.75 9.83
CA PHE A 91 -13.21 -13.86 9.13
C PHE A 91 -11.90 -13.43 8.46
N THR A 92 -10.98 -14.39 8.32
CA THR A 92 -9.67 -14.15 7.71
C THR A 92 -9.70 -14.14 6.18
N GLN A 93 -10.77 -14.64 5.56
CA GLN A 93 -10.95 -14.67 4.11
C GLN A 93 -12.43 -14.57 3.75
N GLU A 94 -12.72 -13.99 2.60
CA GLU A 94 -14.07 -13.80 2.08
C GLU A 94 -14.17 -14.20 0.61
N PRO A 95 -15.25 -14.87 0.18
CA PRO A 95 -15.49 -15.17 -1.23
C PRO A 95 -15.87 -13.89 -2.01
N ILE A 96 -15.45 -13.83 -3.28
CA ILE A 96 -15.87 -12.77 -4.21
C ILE A 96 -17.08 -13.29 -4.99
N THR A 97 -18.27 -12.94 -4.52
CA THR A 97 -19.53 -13.46 -5.07
C THR A 97 -20.17 -12.56 -6.13
N LYS A 98 -19.78 -11.28 -6.19
CA LYS A 98 -20.29 -10.35 -7.19
C LYS A 98 -19.44 -10.44 -8.46
N TYR A 99 -20.05 -10.93 -9.54
CA TYR A 99 -19.44 -11.03 -10.85
C TYR A 99 -20.44 -10.88 -11.98
N GLU A 100 -19.97 -10.46 -13.14
CA GLU A 100 -20.78 -10.27 -14.36
C GLU A 100 -20.02 -10.77 -15.59
N PHE A 101 -20.72 -11.43 -16.52
CA PHE A 101 -20.11 -11.80 -17.79
C PHE A 101 -20.04 -10.61 -18.74
N SER A 102 -18.98 -10.56 -19.55
CA SER A 102 -18.87 -9.64 -20.66
C SER A 102 -20.04 -9.81 -21.63
N PHE A 103 -20.62 -8.70 -22.11
CA PHE A 103 -21.74 -8.69 -23.04
C PHE A 103 -21.36 -8.00 -24.34
N ASN A 104 -21.64 -8.64 -25.49
CA ASN A 104 -21.33 -8.12 -26.84
C ASN A 104 -19.87 -7.66 -27.05
N THR A 105 -18.90 -8.35 -26.44
CA THR A 105 -17.46 -8.10 -26.61
C THR A 105 -16.79 -9.18 -27.46
N ILE A 106 -15.74 -8.80 -28.21
CA ILE A 106 -14.91 -9.77 -28.96
C ILE A 106 -14.12 -10.65 -28.00
N GLN A 107 -13.43 -10.03 -27.03
CA GLN A 107 -12.75 -10.73 -25.95
C GLN A 107 -13.76 -11.00 -24.83
N LYS A 108 -14.06 -12.28 -24.60
CA LYS A 108 -14.88 -12.69 -23.44
C LYS A 108 -14.10 -12.49 -22.15
N TYR A 109 -14.78 -12.06 -21.10
CA TYR A 109 -14.24 -11.98 -19.75
C TYR A 109 -15.36 -12.11 -18.70
N THR A 110 -14.97 -12.42 -17.48
CA THR A 110 -15.84 -12.31 -16.30
C THR A 110 -15.30 -11.19 -15.43
N HIS A 111 -16.11 -10.17 -15.18
CA HIS A 111 -15.79 -9.06 -14.28
C HIS A 111 -16.09 -9.49 -12.85
N TYR A 112 -15.15 -9.23 -11.93
CA TYR A 112 -15.30 -9.49 -10.51
C TYR A 112 -15.11 -8.21 -9.72
N GLU A 113 -15.89 -8.03 -8.67
CA GLU A 113 -15.78 -6.86 -7.81
C GLU A 113 -16.21 -7.16 -6.37
N PHE A 114 -15.70 -6.35 -5.44
CA PHE A 114 -16.18 -6.31 -4.06
C PHE A 114 -15.88 -4.95 -3.43
N THR A 115 -16.56 -4.66 -2.33
CA THR A 115 -16.26 -3.50 -1.48
C THR A 115 -15.64 -3.93 -0.17
N PHE A 116 -14.82 -3.06 0.42
CA PHE A 116 -14.12 -3.32 1.67
C PHE A 116 -13.98 -2.02 2.47
N PRO A 117 -14.12 -2.00 3.80
CA PRO A 117 -14.42 -3.14 4.66
C PRO A 117 -15.91 -3.55 4.60
N ILE A 118 -16.18 -4.79 5.01
CA ILE A 118 -17.54 -5.32 5.23
C ILE A 118 -17.65 -5.88 6.65
N GLU A 119 -18.84 -6.28 7.08
CA GLU A 119 -19.07 -6.78 8.44
C GLU A 119 -18.11 -7.89 8.86
N ASN A 120 -17.86 -8.80 7.93
CA ASN A 120 -17.06 -10.00 8.12
C ASN A 120 -15.55 -9.81 8.01
N ILE A 121 -15.05 -8.68 7.51
CA ILE A 121 -13.60 -8.46 7.39
C ILE A 121 -13.32 -6.96 7.49
N LYS A 122 -12.95 -6.53 8.70
CA LYS A 122 -12.63 -5.13 9.00
C LYS A 122 -11.20 -4.98 9.51
N PRO A 123 -10.45 -3.97 9.04
CA PRO A 123 -9.16 -3.66 9.62
C PRO A 123 -9.36 -2.99 10.98
N THR A 124 -8.66 -3.46 12.00
CA THR A 124 -8.66 -2.87 13.35
C THR A 124 -7.45 -1.98 13.63
N HIS A 125 -6.42 -2.08 12.78
CA HIS A 125 -5.19 -1.32 12.88
C HIS A 125 -5.00 -0.44 11.65
N SER A 126 -4.31 0.68 11.83
CA SER A 126 -3.80 1.48 10.72
C SER A 126 -2.51 0.87 10.18
N GLY A 127 -2.14 1.24 8.96
CA GLY A 127 -0.90 0.81 8.34
C GLY A 127 -1.06 0.42 6.88
N ASN A 128 -0.03 -0.27 6.39
CA ASN A 128 0.02 -0.79 5.04
C ASN A 128 -0.68 -2.15 4.98
N TYR A 129 -1.50 -2.36 3.97
CA TYR A 129 -2.17 -3.63 3.75
C TYR A 129 -2.06 -4.05 2.29
N ILE A 130 -2.12 -5.36 2.05
CA ILE A 130 -2.40 -5.88 0.71
C ILE A 130 -3.71 -6.66 0.70
N PHE A 131 -4.45 -6.56 -0.40
CA PHE A 131 -5.37 -7.61 -0.82
C PHE A 131 -4.57 -8.73 -1.47
N LYS A 132 -4.77 -9.96 -1.00
CA LYS A 132 -4.30 -11.18 -1.64
C LYS A 132 -5.51 -11.94 -2.17
N ILE A 133 -5.62 -12.01 -3.49
CA ILE A 133 -6.68 -12.74 -4.19
C ILE A 133 -6.17 -14.12 -4.61
N PHE A 134 -6.94 -15.18 -4.39
CA PHE A 134 -6.58 -16.55 -4.71
C PHE A 134 -7.83 -17.38 -5.07
N ILE A 135 -7.62 -18.55 -5.69
CA ILE A 135 -8.71 -19.51 -5.96
C ILE A 135 -8.93 -20.39 -4.72
N ALA A 136 -10.18 -20.77 -4.46
CA ALA A 136 -10.57 -21.71 -3.41
C ALA A 136 -9.59 -22.89 -3.27
N GLY A 137 -9.15 -23.15 -2.03
CA GLY A 137 -8.20 -24.23 -1.72
C GLY A 137 -6.74 -23.98 -2.11
N ARG A 138 -6.39 -22.82 -2.69
CA ARG A 138 -5.02 -22.48 -3.11
C ARG A 138 -4.47 -21.24 -2.40
N LEU A 139 -4.53 -21.23 -1.06
CA LEU A 139 -4.15 -20.05 -0.26
C LEU A 139 -2.71 -19.59 -0.53
N ASP A 140 -1.76 -20.49 -0.77
CA ASP A 140 -0.35 -20.11 -1.01
C ASP A 140 -0.11 -19.50 -2.39
N SER A 141 -1.06 -19.66 -3.32
CA SER A 141 -0.94 -19.19 -4.70
C SER A 141 -1.74 -17.91 -4.94
N ALA A 142 -1.12 -16.76 -4.62
CA ALA A 142 -1.71 -15.45 -4.94
C ALA A 142 -1.83 -15.27 -6.45
N ILE A 143 -3.00 -14.81 -6.89
CA ILE A 143 -3.30 -14.46 -8.29
C ILE A 143 -3.20 -12.95 -8.47
N ILE A 144 -3.64 -12.19 -7.46
CA ILE A 144 -3.48 -10.75 -7.41
C ILE A 144 -2.94 -10.37 -6.03
N ILE A 145 -1.99 -9.44 -6.04
CA ILE A 145 -1.55 -8.69 -4.87
C ILE A 145 -1.79 -7.22 -5.19
N LYS A 146 -2.57 -6.54 -4.35
CA LYS A 146 -2.83 -5.11 -4.51
C LYS A 146 -2.71 -4.39 -3.17
N ARG A 147 -1.86 -3.38 -3.12
CA ARG A 147 -1.58 -2.54 -1.95
C ARG A 147 -2.70 -1.53 -1.72
N PHE A 148 -3.00 -1.29 -0.45
CA PHE A 148 -3.84 -0.20 0.05
C PHE A 148 -3.36 0.22 1.43
N MET A 149 -3.88 1.33 1.95
CA MET A 149 -3.50 1.85 3.26
C MET A 149 -4.75 2.15 4.10
N VAL A 150 -4.62 1.91 5.40
CA VAL A 150 -5.62 2.29 6.40
C VAL A 150 -4.99 3.37 7.26
N LEU A 151 -5.58 4.55 7.27
CA LEU A 151 -5.01 5.73 7.93
C LEU A 151 -5.65 5.93 9.30
N ASP A 152 -4.83 6.16 10.32
CA ASP A 152 -5.28 6.77 11.57
C ASP A 152 -4.66 8.17 11.67
N THR A 153 -5.47 9.18 11.38
CA THR A 153 -5.01 10.57 11.27
C THR A 153 -4.77 11.16 12.67
N LYS A 154 -3.53 11.02 13.17
CA LYS A 154 -3.07 11.58 14.46
C LYS A 154 -2.19 12.83 14.34
N VAL A 155 -1.79 13.16 13.12
CA VAL A 155 -0.90 14.30 12.83
C VAL A 155 -1.46 15.10 11.68
N ASN A 156 -1.08 16.38 11.60
CA ASN A 156 -1.38 17.23 10.47
C ASN A 156 -0.10 17.48 9.66
N ILE A 157 -0.15 17.26 8.35
CA ILE A 157 0.98 17.50 7.45
C ILE A 157 0.69 18.77 6.67
N GLN A 158 1.52 19.78 6.86
CA GLN A 158 1.50 21.02 6.08
C GLN A 158 2.60 20.92 5.04
N ALA A 159 2.25 20.90 3.76
CA ALA A 159 3.20 20.72 2.67
C ALA A 159 3.03 21.82 1.62
N GLU A 160 4.15 22.22 1.02
CA GLU A 160 4.22 23.17 -0.08
C GLU A 160 5.05 22.58 -1.21
N VAL A 161 4.52 22.63 -2.43
CA VAL A 161 5.26 22.27 -3.64
C VAL A 161 5.72 23.56 -4.31
N LYS A 162 7.03 23.73 -4.43
CA LYS A 162 7.66 24.92 -5.02
C LYS A 162 8.70 24.54 -6.08
N LYS A 163 9.22 25.53 -6.81
CA LYS A 163 10.38 25.32 -7.69
C LYS A 163 11.60 24.98 -6.83
N ALA A 164 12.48 24.11 -7.34
CA ALA A 164 13.71 23.77 -6.63
C ALA A 164 14.55 25.01 -6.27
N THR A 165 15.06 25.01 -5.05
CA THR A 165 15.87 26.08 -4.47
C THR A 165 17.16 26.30 -5.28
N LEU A 166 17.83 25.22 -5.66
CA LEU A 166 19.05 25.25 -6.46
C LEU A 166 18.80 25.78 -7.87
N VAL A 167 19.60 26.78 -8.27
CA VAL A 167 19.46 27.47 -9.57
C VAL A 167 19.54 26.50 -10.76
N GLN A 168 20.43 25.50 -10.69
CA GLN A 168 20.61 24.49 -11.74
C GLN A 168 19.37 23.59 -11.95
N ASP A 169 18.56 23.40 -10.90
CA ASP A 169 17.40 22.50 -10.90
C ASP A 169 16.06 23.24 -11.02
N ARG A 170 16.07 24.57 -10.83
CA ARG A 170 14.87 25.43 -10.73
C ARG A 170 13.86 25.29 -11.86
N ASN A 171 14.33 25.01 -13.08
CA ASN A 171 13.48 24.89 -14.27
C ASN A 171 12.98 23.47 -14.53
N ASN A 172 13.56 22.46 -13.88
CA ASN A 172 13.34 21.06 -14.20
C ASN A 172 12.85 20.23 -13.01
N LYS A 173 12.94 20.75 -11.79
CA LYS A 173 12.55 20.05 -10.56
C LYS A 173 11.59 20.85 -9.70
N HIS A 174 10.75 20.12 -8.98
CA HIS A 174 9.89 20.60 -7.91
C HIS A 174 10.43 20.11 -6.57
N GLU A 175 10.41 20.99 -5.57
CA GLU A 175 10.80 20.74 -4.19
C GLU A 175 9.53 20.65 -3.35
N ILE A 176 9.51 19.72 -2.39
CA ILE A 176 8.37 19.50 -1.50
C ILE A 176 8.83 19.69 -0.07
N ASP A 177 8.54 20.87 0.49
CA ASP A 177 8.78 21.13 1.90
C ASP A 177 7.55 20.75 2.68
N PHE A 178 7.76 20.16 3.84
CA PHE A 178 6.64 19.83 4.70
C PHE A 178 7.01 19.87 6.18
N THR A 179 5.99 20.17 6.99
CA THR A 179 6.07 20.10 8.44
C THR A 179 5.00 19.14 8.94
N ILE A 180 5.41 18.18 9.75
CA ILE A 180 4.50 17.29 10.48
C ILE A 180 4.22 17.95 11.82
N LYS A 181 2.97 18.40 12.03
CA LYS A 181 2.48 18.92 13.32
C LYS A 181 1.86 17.76 14.10
N HIS A 182 2.30 17.56 15.33
CA HIS A 182 1.89 16.44 16.18
C HIS A 182 1.55 16.88 17.62
N PRO A 183 0.70 17.91 17.83
CA PRO A 183 0.42 18.44 19.17
C PRO A 183 -0.19 17.41 20.13
N ASP A 184 -0.92 16.42 19.59
CA ASP A 184 -1.64 15.41 20.37
C ASP A 184 -0.94 14.03 20.37
N LEU A 185 0.26 13.95 19.78
CA LEU A 185 1.05 12.71 19.70
C LEU A 185 2.45 12.93 20.26
N VAL A 186 2.76 12.20 21.33
CA VAL A 186 4.10 12.19 21.92
C VAL A 186 5.01 11.30 21.09
N ILE A 187 6.03 11.90 20.48
CA ILE A 187 7.06 11.21 19.70
C ILE A 187 8.35 11.30 20.50
N THR A 188 8.87 10.15 20.97
CA THR A 188 10.04 10.12 21.87
C THR A 188 11.34 10.26 21.09
N ASP A 189 11.50 9.49 20.00
CA ASP A 189 12.63 9.62 19.09
C ASP A 189 12.12 9.84 17.66
N PRO A 190 11.99 11.12 17.22
CA PRO A 190 11.55 11.43 15.86
C PRO A 190 12.42 10.84 14.75
N PHE A 191 13.70 10.53 15.02
CA PHE A 191 14.61 10.03 14.00
C PHE A 191 14.44 8.53 13.77
N SER A 192 14.00 7.76 14.77
CA SER A 192 13.72 6.32 14.63
C SER A 192 12.24 6.02 14.39
N ASP A 193 11.34 6.75 15.07
CA ASP A 193 9.93 6.40 15.19
C ASP A 193 9.14 6.86 13.98
N ILE A 194 9.58 7.96 13.35
CA ILE A 194 8.92 8.53 12.18
C ILE A 194 9.66 8.13 10.91
N LYS A 195 8.91 7.50 10.00
CA LYS A 195 9.38 7.15 8.65
C LYS A 195 8.52 7.89 7.65
N VAL A 196 9.16 8.69 6.82
CA VAL A 196 8.47 9.45 5.76
C VAL A 196 8.76 8.81 4.41
N ILE A 197 7.69 8.69 3.61
CA ILE A 197 7.78 8.31 2.20
C ILE A 197 7.05 9.39 1.40
N VAL A 198 7.78 10.04 0.49
CA VAL A 198 7.22 11.05 -0.42
C VAL A 198 7.14 10.45 -1.81
N LYS A 199 5.97 10.55 -2.46
CA LYS A 199 5.72 9.96 -3.78
C LYS A 199 5.21 11.01 -4.74
N GLN A 200 5.82 11.09 -5.92
CA GLN A 200 5.28 11.86 -7.02
C GLN A 200 4.22 11.02 -7.77
N ASN A 201 2.98 11.51 -7.86
CA ASN A 201 1.89 10.88 -8.60
C ASN A 201 1.69 9.39 -8.24
N ASN A 202 1.86 9.05 -6.95
CA ASN A 202 1.77 7.68 -6.41
C ASN A 202 2.71 6.66 -7.10
N LYS A 203 3.79 7.13 -7.72
CA LYS A 203 4.82 6.25 -8.28
C LYS A 203 5.77 5.75 -7.19
N GLU A 204 6.20 4.50 -7.32
CA GLU A 204 7.09 3.82 -6.37
C GLU A 204 8.56 3.82 -6.84
N ASP A 205 8.82 4.15 -8.10
CA ASP A 205 10.15 4.07 -8.72
C ASP A 205 11.05 5.25 -8.34
N ASN A 206 10.47 6.44 -8.18
CA ASN A 206 11.17 7.66 -7.80
C ASN A 206 10.82 8.16 -6.40
N MET A 207 10.20 7.32 -5.57
CA MET A 207 9.82 7.73 -4.22
C MET A 207 11.05 8.09 -3.37
N ILE A 208 10.90 9.12 -2.55
CA ILE A 208 11.93 9.55 -1.61
C ILE A 208 11.59 8.91 -0.26
N MET A 209 12.56 8.18 0.29
CA MET A 209 12.46 7.47 1.56
C MET A 209 13.56 7.94 2.51
N ASP A 210 13.45 7.54 3.78
CA ASP A 210 14.50 7.74 4.80
C ASP A 210 14.88 9.21 5.06
N LEU A 211 14.01 10.16 4.71
CA LEU A 211 14.14 11.55 5.13
C LEU A 211 14.05 11.65 6.65
N LYS A 212 14.93 12.47 7.23
CA LYS A 212 14.94 12.79 8.65
C LYS A 212 14.48 14.23 8.85
N PRO A 213 13.89 14.58 10.00
CA PRO A 213 13.59 15.99 10.25
C PRO A 213 14.90 16.78 10.35
N LEU A 214 14.97 17.93 9.68
CA LEU A 214 16.09 18.86 9.83
C LEU A 214 16.01 19.60 11.16
N PHE A 215 14.78 19.92 11.58
CA PHE A 215 14.51 20.54 12.87
C PHE A 215 13.39 19.79 13.59
N VAL A 216 13.62 19.56 14.88
CA VAL A 216 12.65 19.02 15.82
C VAL A 216 12.29 20.13 16.81
N LYS A 217 11.02 20.50 16.84
CA LYS A 217 10.42 21.38 17.85
C LYS A 217 9.42 20.57 18.66
N ASN A 218 8.94 21.11 19.79
CA ASN A 218 8.08 20.38 20.73
C ASN A 218 6.92 19.62 20.05
N ASN A 219 6.24 20.23 19.07
CA ASN A 219 5.09 19.63 18.39
C ASN A 219 5.25 19.62 16.86
N GLU A 220 6.48 19.79 16.34
CA GLU A 220 6.71 19.95 14.91
C GLU A 220 8.00 19.27 14.45
N LEU A 221 7.89 18.55 13.34
CA LEU A 221 9.03 17.98 12.62
C LEU A 221 9.11 18.65 11.24
N ILE A 222 10.20 19.35 10.98
CA ILE A 222 10.35 20.19 9.78
C ILE A 222 11.30 19.52 8.78
N TYR A 223 10.84 19.38 7.55
CA TYR A 223 11.55 18.79 6.41
C TYR A 223 11.62 19.83 5.28
N ASP A 224 12.59 20.74 5.39
CA ASP A 224 12.86 21.86 4.47
C ASP A 224 14.25 21.68 3.86
N TYR A 225 14.35 20.67 2.99
CA TYR A 225 15.59 20.29 2.32
C TYR A 225 15.76 21.07 1.01
N GLN A 226 17.01 21.19 0.54
CA GLN A 226 17.30 21.90 -0.72
C GLN A 226 17.52 20.95 -1.91
N TYR A 227 17.76 19.66 -1.64
CA TYR A 227 18.12 18.67 -2.66
C TYR A 227 17.32 17.37 -2.52
N GLU A 228 17.23 16.86 -1.29
CA GLU A 228 16.78 15.51 -0.96
C GLU A 228 15.29 15.28 -1.18
N ASN A 229 14.48 16.34 -1.08
CA ASN A 229 13.02 16.36 -1.23
C ASN A 229 12.58 16.87 -2.62
N THR A 230 13.41 16.68 -3.65
CA THR A 230 13.15 17.17 -5.01
C THR A 230 12.77 16.06 -5.99
N PHE A 231 11.83 16.36 -6.88
CA PHE A 231 11.38 15.49 -7.98
C PHE A 231 11.52 16.18 -9.32
N TRP A 232 11.78 15.42 -10.39
CA TRP A 232 11.71 15.96 -11.76
C TRP A 232 10.28 16.38 -12.11
N GLY A 233 10.10 17.59 -12.65
CA GLY A 233 8.80 18.18 -12.96
C GLY A 233 7.97 17.42 -14.00
N ASN A 234 8.64 16.63 -14.87
CA ASN A 234 8.03 15.82 -15.93
C ASN A 234 7.03 16.62 -16.80
N ASN A 235 6.11 15.94 -17.49
CA ASN A 235 5.08 16.54 -18.33
C ASN A 235 3.69 16.00 -17.93
N GLU A 236 2.62 16.56 -18.49
CA GLU A 236 1.23 16.13 -18.28
C GLU A 236 0.95 14.78 -19.01
N PHE A 237 0.10 13.93 -18.41
CA PHE A 237 -0.25 12.58 -18.89
C PHE A 237 -1.75 12.32 -18.80
#